data_AF-A0A7D7ZIZ0-F1
#
_entry.id   AF-A0A7D7ZIZ0-F1
#
_cell.length_a   1.000
_cell.length_b   1.000
_cell.length_c   1.000
_cell.angle_alpha   90.00
_cell.angle_beta   90.00
_cell.angle_gamma   90.00
#
_symmetry.space_group_name_H-M   'P 1'
#
loop_
_entity.id
_entity.type
_entity.pdbx_description
1 polymer ?
#
loop_
_entity_poly.entity_id
_entity_poly.type
_entity_poly.pdbx_seq_one_letter_code
_entity_poly.pdbx_strand_id
1 'polypeptide(L)'
;MSTLNKFLLIIVFLLALYGCATSAPDLPPDYGSVHSKHRLSVDDFDPETANLTCEEIKQELVELNSEHVIQSQEIGDKRDSNQTIGFFGSLFFLPAYLATDSSAQANEKITNLHFAKDKLYKAQVFKQCPP
;
A
#
# COMPACT_ATOMS: atom_id res chain seq x y z
N MET A 1 14.58 -23.24 39.30
CA MET A 1 14.46 -22.32 38.15
C MET A 1 14.53 -20.89 38.66
N SER A 2 15.61 -20.18 38.32
CA SER A 2 15.97 -18.86 38.85
C SER A 2 14.91 -17.79 38.50
N THR A 3 14.62 -16.89 39.43
CA THR A 3 13.73 -15.72 39.25
C THR A 3 14.11 -14.86 38.05
N LEU A 4 15.40 -14.86 37.69
CA LEU A 4 15.94 -14.19 36.50
C LEU A 4 15.33 -14.70 35.19
N ASN A 5 15.06 -16.02 35.09
CA ASN A 5 14.51 -16.63 33.88
C ASN A 5 13.02 -16.29 33.66
N LYS A 6 12.29 -16.06 34.76
CA LYS A 6 10.89 -15.61 34.71
C LYS A 6 10.79 -14.15 34.23
N PHE A 7 11.70 -13.30 34.69
CA PHE A 7 11.73 -11.89 34.28
C PHE A 7 12.06 -11.72 32.79
N LEU A 8 13.02 -12.50 32.28
CA LEU A 8 13.37 -12.49 30.86
C LEU A 8 12.20 -12.92 29.97
N LEU A 9 11.47 -13.98 30.36
CA LEU A 9 10.27 -14.43 29.65
C LEU A 9 9.17 -13.37 29.60
N ILE A 10 8.96 -12.63 30.69
CA ILE A 10 7.97 -11.54 30.75
C ILE A 10 8.36 -10.40 29.79
N ILE A 11 9.64 -10.03 29.74
CA ILE A 11 10.12 -8.97 28.85
C ILE A 11 9.95 -9.38 27.37
N VAL A 12 10.33 -10.61 27.01
CA VAL A 12 10.15 -11.14 25.64
C VAL A 12 8.66 -11.17 25.27
N PHE A 13 7.79 -11.59 26.20
CA PHE A 13 6.36 -11.61 25.97
C PHE A 13 5.76 -10.20 25.78
N LEU A 14 6.18 -9.22 26.59
CA LEU A 14 5.74 -7.83 26.44
C LEU A 14 6.21 -7.19 25.12
N LEU A 15 7.44 -7.48 24.69
CA LEU A 15 7.96 -7.00 23.40
C LEU A 15 7.19 -7.59 22.21
N ALA A 16 6.79 -8.87 22.30
CA ALA A 16 5.99 -9.51 21.26
C ALA A 16 4.58 -8.90 21.12
N LEU A 17 3.98 -8.45 22.22
CA LEU A 17 2.64 -7.84 22.21
C LEU A 17 2.64 -6.41 21.64
N TYR A 18 3.73 -5.65 21.83
CA TYR A 18 3.82 -4.27 21.32
C TYR A 18 3.94 -4.18 19.80
N GLY A 19 4.42 -5.23 19.12
CA GLY A 19 4.60 -5.25 17.66
C GLY A 19 3.30 -5.36 16.84
N CYS A 20 2.18 -5.77 17.45
CA CYS A 20 0.91 -6.00 16.75
C CYS A 20 -0.16 -4.91 16.97
N ALA A 21 0.15 -3.87 17.74
CA ALA A 21 -0.85 -2.88 18.17
C ALA A 21 -0.92 -1.62 17.28
N THR A 22 -0.52 -1.69 16.01
CA THR A 22 -0.71 -0.57 15.09
C THR A 22 -2.18 -0.52 14.66
N SER A 23 -2.82 0.64 14.82
CA SER A 23 -4.19 0.84 14.32
C SER A 23 -4.19 0.77 12.81
N ALA A 24 -5.17 0.07 12.23
CA ALA A 24 -5.36 0.06 10.78
C ALA A 24 -5.67 1.49 10.28
N PRO A 25 -5.18 1.88 9.10
CA PRO A 25 -5.55 3.17 8.52
C PRO A 25 -7.05 3.21 8.21
N ASP A 26 -7.63 4.41 8.28
CA ASP A 26 -9.03 4.61 7.91
C ASP A 26 -9.26 4.23 6.45
N LEU A 27 -10.39 3.55 6.21
CA LEU A 27 -10.80 3.18 4.86
C LEU A 27 -11.23 4.44 4.08
N PRO A 28 -10.96 4.49 2.76
CA PRO A 28 -11.43 5.60 1.94
C PRO A 28 -12.97 5.65 1.95
N PRO A 29 -13.58 6.84 1.72
CA PRO A 29 -15.02 6.97 1.69
C PRO A 29 -15.63 6.10 0.58
N ASP A 30 -16.82 5.58 0.84
CA ASP A 30 -17.54 4.77 -0.14
C ASP A 30 -18.41 5.64 -1.04
N TYR A 31 -18.10 5.64 -2.34
CA TYR A 31 -18.81 6.40 -3.37
C TYR A 31 -19.62 5.50 -4.33
N GLY A 32 -19.41 4.18 -4.25
CA GLY A 32 -19.93 3.22 -5.23
C GLY A 32 -21.07 2.35 -4.73
N SER A 33 -21.30 2.27 -3.42
CA SER A 33 -22.39 1.45 -2.89
C SER A 33 -23.75 2.13 -2.96
N VAL A 34 -24.79 1.29 -3.00
CA VAL A 34 -26.22 1.70 -2.93
C VAL A 34 -26.53 2.46 -1.63
N HIS A 35 -25.71 2.28 -0.59
CA HIS A 35 -25.86 2.93 0.72
C HIS A 35 -24.84 4.05 0.97
N SER A 36 -24.15 4.50 -0.06
CA SER A 36 -23.23 5.63 0.05
C SER A 36 -23.95 6.86 0.60
N LYS A 37 -23.41 7.41 1.69
CA LYS A 37 -23.88 8.68 2.28
C LYS A 37 -23.35 9.90 1.53
N HIS A 38 -22.40 9.70 0.60
CA HIS A 38 -21.67 10.78 -0.04
C HIS A 38 -21.80 10.68 -1.56
N ARG A 39 -22.50 11.65 -2.16
CA ARG A 39 -22.56 11.75 -3.61
C ARG A 39 -21.39 12.58 -4.11
N LEU A 40 -20.70 12.05 -5.11
CA LEU A 40 -19.63 12.76 -5.81
C LEU A 40 -20.20 14.01 -6.49
N SER A 41 -19.46 15.10 -6.37
CA SER A 41 -19.71 16.40 -6.98
C SER A 41 -18.50 16.84 -7.79
N VAL A 42 -18.64 17.85 -8.64
CA VAL A 42 -17.51 18.38 -9.43
C VAL A 42 -16.40 18.93 -8.53
N ASP A 43 -16.75 19.43 -7.34
CA ASP A 43 -15.81 20.00 -6.37
C ASP A 43 -14.91 18.95 -5.71
N ASP A 44 -15.26 17.66 -5.84
CA ASP A 44 -14.43 16.53 -5.36
C ASP A 44 -13.29 16.18 -6.33
N PHE A 45 -13.20 16.87 -7.47
CA PHE A 45 -12.20 16.66 -8.50
C PHE A 45 -11.38 17.93 -8.75
N ASP A 46 -10.09 17.76 -9.00
CA ASP A 46 -9.27 18.80 -9.62
C ASP A 46 -9.71 19.07 -11.07
N PRO A 47 -9.40 20.27 -11.60
CA PRO A 47 -9.84 20.66 -12.93
C PRO A 47 -9.35 19.73 -14.04
N GLU A 48 -8.20 19.10 -13.90
CA GLU A 48 -7.66 18.20 -14.93
C GLU A 48 -8.53 16.94 -15.02
N THR A 49 -8.75 16.24 -13.90
CA THR A 49 -9.59 15.04 -13.87
C THR A 49 -11.06 15.33 -14.14
N ALA A 50 -11.58 16.47 -13.70
CA ALA A 50 -12.96 16.87 -13.99
C ALA A 50 -13.21 17.01 -15.50
N ASN A 51 -12.19 17.38 -16.27
CA ASN A 51 -12.29 17.61 -17.71
C ASN A 51 -12.05 16.37 -18.59
N LEU A 52 -11.51 15.28 -18.03
CA LEU A 52 -11.26 14.05 -18.78
C LEU A 52 -12.55 13.44 -19.36
N THR A 53 -12.47 12.96 -20.59
CA THR A 53 -13.51 12.16 -21.25
C THR A 53 -13.48 10.71 -20.77
N CYS A 54 -14.56 9.95 -21.00
CA CYS A 54 -14.59 8.53 -20.64
C CYS A 54 -13.49 7.70 -21.35
N GLU A 55 -13.15 8.05 -22.59
CA GLU A 55 -12.08 7.37 -23.33
C GLU A 55 -10.70 7.68 -22.75
N GLU A 56 -10.44 8.93 -22.36
CA GLU A 56 -9.18 9.32 -21.70
C GLU A 56 -9.05 8.65 -20.33
N ILE A 57 -10.11 8.64 -19.52
CA ILE A 57 -10.13 7.93 -18.23
C ILE A 57 -9.80 6.45 -18.41
N LYS A 58 -10.40 5.81 -19.42
CA LYS A 58 -10.14 4.40 -19.74
C LYS A 58 -8.71 4.17 -20.18
N GLN A 59 -8.17 5.03 -21.04
CA GLN A 59 -6.79 4.94 -21.52
C GLN A 59 -5.79 5.09 -20.37
N GLU A 60 -5.96 6.10 -19.50
CA GLU A 60 -5.11 6.29 -18.32
C GLU A 60 -5.18 5.11 -17.36
N LEU A 61 -6.38 4.55 -17.12
CA LEU A 61 -6.53 3.35 -16.29
C LEU A 61 -5.77 2.14 -16.87
N VAL A 62 -5.75 1.98 -18.20
CA VAL A 62 -4.98 0.91 -18.87
C VAL A 62 -3.48 1.15 -18.68
N GLU A 63 -3.00 2.38 -18.85
CA GLU A 63 -1.60 2.74 -18.65
C GLU A 63 -1.16 2.50 -17.21
N LEU A 64 -1.91 2.99 -16.22
CA LEU A 64 -1.62 2.79 -14.80
C LEU A 64 -1.66 1.31 -14.40
N ASN A 65 -2.52 0.50 -15.01
CA ASN A 65 -2.52 -0.95 -14.79
C ASN A 65 -1.26 -1.61 -15.33
N SER A 66 -0.77 -1.18 -16.50
CA SER A 66 0.48 -1.70 -17.06
C SER A 66 1.66 -1.34 -16.16
N GLU A 67 1.70 -0.11 -15.64
CA GLU A 67 2.75 0.34 -14.72
C GLU A 67 2.69 -0.41 -13.38
N HIS A 68 1.49 -0.64 -12.84
CA HIS A 68 1.30 -1.44 -11.63
C HIS A 68 1.84 -2.86 -11.78
N VAL A 69 1.64 -3.51 -12.93
CA VAL A 69 2.18 -4.86 -13.20
C VAL A 69 3.71 -4.84 -13.21
N ILE A 70 4.32 -3.86 -13.88
CA ILE A 70 5.77 -3.70 -13.94
C ILE A 70 6.36 -3.49 -12.54
N GLN A 71 5.78 -2.57 -11.75
CA GLN A 71 6.24 -2.28 -10.39
C GLN A 71 6.04 -3.49 -9.45
N SER A 72 4.95 -4.23 -9.61
CA SER A 72 4.68 -5.44 -8.82
C SER A 72 5.71 -6.54 -9.10
N GLN A 73 6.13 -6.71 -10.36
CA GLN A 73 7.18 -7.65 -10.74
C GLN A 73 8.53 -7.26 -10.12
N GLU A 74 8.91 -5.97 -10.22
CA GLU A 74 10.16 -5.47 -9.61
C GLU A 74 10.21 -5.69 -8.09
N ILE A 75 9.08 -5.53 -7.40
CA ILE A 75 8.99 -5.81 -5.96
C ILE A 75 9.05 -7.30 -5.68
N GLY A 76 8.40 -8.14 -6.50
CA GLY A 76 8.48 -9.59 -6.39
C GLY A 76 9.92 -10.09 -6.40
N ASP A 77 10.69 -9.65 -7.39
CA ASP A 77 12.10 -10.04 -7.54
C ASP A 77 12.97 -9.57 -6.36
N LYS A 78 12.70 -8.37 -5.84
CA LYS A 78 13.40 -7.84 -4.65
C LYS A 78 12.98 -8.54 -3.36
N ARG A 79 11.76 -9.06 -3.27
CA ARG A 79 11.23 -9.72 -2.06
C ARG A 79 11.94 -11.04 -1.78
N ASP A 80 12.31 -11.80 -2.79
CA ASP A 80 13.03 -13.07 -2.62
C ASP A 80 14.48 -12.84 -2.18
N SER A 81 15.12 -11.81 -2.75
CA SER A 81 16.45 -11.36 -2.32
C SER A 81 16.44 -10.88 -0.87
N ASN A 82 15.47 -10.03 -0.50
CA ASN A 82 15.37 -9.48 0.85
C ASN A 82 14.96 -10.53 1.91
N GLN A 83 14.18 -11.54 1.57
CA GLN A 83 13.91 -12.66 2.49
C GLN A 83 15.15 -13.49 2.76
N THR A 84 15.94 -13.76 1.72
CA THR A 84 17.19 -14.53 1.85
C THR A 84 18.21 -13.73 2.68
N ILE A 85 18.43 -12.46 2.36
CA ILE A 85 19.34 -11.58 3.11
C ILE A 85 18.81 -11.33 4.52
N GLY A 86 17.49 -11.20 4.70
CA GLY A 86 16.87 -11.03 6.01
C GLY A 86 17.07 -12.24 6.92
N PHE A 87 16.84 -13.44 6.39
CA PHE A 87 17.02 -14.69 7.13
C PHE A 87 18.49 -14.97 7.47
N PHE A 88 19.39 -14.89 6.48
CA PHE A 88 20.82 -15.14 6.72
C PHE A 88 21.52 -13.99 7.45
N GLY A 89 21.15 -12.74 7.17
CA GLY A 89 21.68 -11.54 7.81
C GLY A 89 21.26 -11.42 9.28
N SER A 90 20.00 -11.71 9.62
CA SER A 90 19.57 -11.69 11.03
C SER A 90 20.22 -12.80 11.87
N LEU A 91 20.52 -13.95 11.26
CA LEU A 91 21.13 -15.08 11.98
C LEU A 91 22.65 -14.97 12.12
N PHE A 92 23.35 -14.43 11.11
CA PHE A 92 24.81 -14.45 11.04
C PHE A 92 25.49 -13.07 11.03
N PHE A 93 24.79 -11.99 10.69
CA PHE A 93 25.40 -10.66 10.58
C PHE A 93 24.39 -9.51 10.70
N LEU A 94 23.99 -9.17 11.94
CA LEU A 94 23.02 -8.12 12.25
C LEU A 94 23.24 -6.78 11.49
N PRO A 95 24.48 -6.30 11.26
CA PRO A 95 24.71 -5.10 10.46
C PRO A 95 24.27 -5.22 8.99
N ALA A 96 24.35 -6.42 8.39
CA ALA A 96 23.88 -6.65 7.03
C ALA A 96 22.35 -6.65 6.93
N TYR A 97 21.65 -7.09 7.99
CA TYR A 97 20.20 -6.95 8.10
C TYR A 97 19.77 -5.48 8.12
N LEU A 98 20.47 -4.63 8.90
CA LEU A 98 20.19 -3.20 8.94
C LEU A 98 20.58 -2.46 7.64
N ALA A 99 21.40 -3.09 6.79
CA ALA A 99 21.80 -2.56 5.49
C ALA A 99 20.88 -2.99 4.33
N THR A 100 19.82 -3.79 4.58
CA THR A 100 18.85 -4.06 3.53
C THR A 100 18.11 -2.78 3.18
N ASP A 101 18.14 -2.38 1.90
CA ASP A 101 17.38 -1.25 1.42
C ASP A 101 15.90 -1.47 1.72
N SER A 102 15.35 -0.67 2.63
CA SER A 102 13.91 -0.67 2.85
C SER A 102 13.26 -0.25 1.54
N SER A 103 12.32 -1.04 1.03
CA SER A 103 11.61 -0.78 -0.23
C SER A 103 10.69 0.46 -0.16
N ALA A 104 10.97 1.42 0.72
CA ALA A 104 10.18 2.62 0.97
C ALA A 104 9.82 3.35 -0.33
N GLN A 105 10.78 3.53 -1.25
CA GLN A 105 10.53 4.16 -2.55
C GLN A 105 9.59 3.34 -3.44
N ALA A 106 9.71 2.00 -3.45
CA ALA A 106 8.84 1.15 -4.25
C ALA A 106 7.41 1.11 -3.68
N ASN A 107 7.29 1.10 -2.35
CA ASN A 107 6.01 1.19 -1.65
C ASN A 107 5.32 2.54 -1.89
N GLU A 108 6.09 3.64 -1.91
CA GLU A 108 5.59 4.98 -2.22
C GLU A 108 5.05 5.06 -3.66
N LYS A 109 5.78 4.52 -4.64
CA LYS A 109 5.30 4.45 -6.04
C LYS A 109 3.99 3.69 -6.18
N ILE A 110 3.88 2.52 -5.55
CA ILE A 110 2.62 1.75 -5.55
C ILE A 110 1.49 2.54 -4.91
N THR A 111 1.76 3.21 -3.79
CA THR A 111 0.76 4.02 -3.08
C THR A 111 0.26 5.15 -3.98
N ASN A 112 1.16 5.83 -4.68
CA ASN A 112 0.81 6.88 -5.63
C ASN A 112 0.00 6.35 -6.83
N LEU A 113 0.36 5.17 -7.36
CA LEU A 113 -0.42 4.50 -8.41
C LEU A 113 -1.84 4.18 -7.93
N HIS A 114 -2.01 3.71 -6.70
CA HIS A 114 -3.33 3.45 -6.13
C HIS A 114 -4.15 4.73 -5.98
N PHE A 115 -3.54 5.83 -5.53
CA PHE A 115 -4.22 7.12 -5.46
C PHE A 115 -4.65 7.64 -6.83
N ALA A 116 -3.78 7.53 -7.84
CA ALA A 116 -4.10 7.91 -9.21
C ALA A 116 -5.27 7.07 -9.76
N LYS A 117 -5.26 5.75 -9.54
CA LYS A 117 -6.36 4.86 -9.94
C LYS A 117 -7.66 5.17 -9.22
N ASP A 118 -7.63 5.41 -7.91
CA ASP A 118 -8.81 5.74 -7.11
C ASP A 118 -9.49 7.03 -7.62
N LYS A 119 -8.68 8.04 -7.95
CA LYS A 119 -9.12 9.28 -8.57
C LYS A 119 -9.85 9.03 -9.90
N LEU A 120 -9.30 8.19 -10.77
CA LEU A 120 -9.92 7.85 -12.05
C LEU A 120 -11.17 6.98 -11.90
N TYR A 121 -11.21 6.04 -10.95
CA TYR A 121 -12.42 5.27 -10.67
C TYR A 121 -13.54 6.17 -10.14
N LYS A 122 -13.25 7.15 -9.29
CA LYS A 122 -14.24 8.16 -8.87
C LYS A 122 -14.75 8.95 -10.07
N ALA A 123 -13.87 9.37 -10.97
CA ALA A 123 -14.26 10.10 -12.18
C ALA A 123 -15.13 9.24 -13.11
N GLN A 124 -14.79 7.95 -13.27
CA GLN A 124 -15.54 6.97 -14.04
C GLN A 124 -16.98 6.81 -13.50
N VAL A 125 -17.12 6.65 -12.18
CA VAL A 125 -18.41 6.54 -11.50
C VAL A 125 -19.22 7.83 -11.60
N PHE A 126 -18.59 8.98 -11.35
CA PHE A 126 -19.24 10.30 -11.42
C PHE A 126 -19.79 10.60 -12.82
N LYS A 127 -19.01 10.30 -13.87
CA LYS A 127 -19.40 10.50 -15.27
C LYS A 127 -20.24 9.36 -15.85
N GLN A 128 -20.51 8.30 -15.07
CA GLN A 128 -21.24 7.11 -15.51
C GLN A 128 -20.64 6.46 -16.76
N CYS A 129 -19.31 6.46 -16.86
CA CYS A 129 -18.61 5.85 -17.97
C CYS A 129 -18.77 4.31 -17.93
N PRO A 130 -18.78 3.64 -19.09
CA PRO A 130 -18.78 2.18 -19.13
C PRO A 130 -17.50 1.60 -18.51
N PRO A 131 -17.57 0.39 -17.93
CA PRO A 131 -16.40 -0.33 -17.42
C PRO A 131 -15.43 -0.76 -18.53
#